data_AF-A0A8T4UPT7-F1
#
_entry.id   AF-A0A8T4UPT7-F1
#
_cell.length_a   1.000
_cell.length_b   1.000
_cell.length_c   1.000
_cell.angle_alpha   90.00
_cell.angle_beta   90.00
_cell.angle_gamma   90.00
#
_symmetry.space_group_name_H-M   'P 1'
#
loop_
_entity.id
_entity.type
_entity.pdbx_description
1 polymer ?
#
loop_
_entity_poly.entity_id
_entity_poly.type
_entity_poly.pdbx_seq_one_letter_code
_entity_poly.pdbx_strand_id
1 'polypeptide(L)'
;MLRAFPKDLARERIAILLGQAAARFSEEPELSNRYVRLARRIAMRAKVHLLPAEKRRICAGCQRFLVPGANCRTRLSGAKVTLTCLACGKVSRFPYLREQRTRRTASAAPPQGTRSATPQ
;
A
#
# COMPACT_ATOMS: atom_id res chain seq x y z
N MET A 1 -34.26 -6.78 -0.06
CA MET A 1 -33.52 -5.60 -0.58
C MET A 1 -32.16 -5.50 0.10
N LEU A 2 -31.09 -6.04 -0.49
CA LEU A 2 -29.74 -5.87 0.04
C LEU A 2 -29.28 -4.45 -0.32
N ARG A 3 -29.31 -3.54 0.67
CA ARG A 3 -28.70 -2.20 0.55
C ARG A 3 -27.31 -2.37 -0.07
N ALA A 4 -27.07 -1.69 -1.18
CA ALA A 4 -25.74 -1.63 -1.78
C ALA A 4 -24.77 -1.20 -0.68
N PHE A 5 -23.83 -2.09 -0.31
CA PHE A 5 -22.87 -1.79 0.73
C PHE A 5 -22.05 -0.59 0.23
N PRO A 6 -22.07 0.57 0.93
CA PRO A 6 -21.34 1.74 0.47
C PRO A 6 -19.85 1.37 0.37
N LYS A 7 -19.25 1.62 -0.79
CA LYS A 7 -17.83 1.29 -1.03
C LYS A 7 -16.92 2.00 -0.03
N ASP A 8 -17.32 3.19 0.41
CA ASP A 8 -16.57 3.99 1.38
C ASP A 8 -16.61 3.36 2.79
N LEU A 9 -17.77 2.88 3.22
CA LEU A 9 -17.88 2.12 4.48
C LEU A 9 -17.05 0.84 4.44
N ALA A 10 -17.00 0.16 3.28
CA ALA A 10 -16.16 -1.02 3.11
C ALA A 10 -14.66 -0.68 3.25
N ARG A 11 -14.21 0.44 2.68
CA ARG A 11 -12.82 0.93 2.82
C ARG A 11 -12.49 1.27 4.27
N GLU A 12 -13.35 2.01 4.94
CA GLU A 12 -13.18 2.36 6.34
C GLU A 12 -13.04 1.12 7.22
N ARG A 13 -13.92 0.13 7.00
CA ARG A 13 -13.90 -1.13 7.75
C ARG A 13 -12.64 -1.95 7.50
N ILE A 14 -12.15 -1.97 6.26
CA ILE A 14 -10.87 -2.61 5.92
C ILE A 14 -9.73 -1.91 6.65
N ALA A 15 -9.70 -0.57 6.66
CA ALA A 15 -8.67 0.20 7.33
C ALA A 15 -8.64 -0.08 8.85
N ILE A 16 -9.82 -0.10 9.49
CA ILE A 16 -9.96 -0.44 10.92
C ILE A 16 -9.45 -1.85 11.20
N LEU A 17 -9.86 -2.85 10.42
CA LEU A 17 -9.42 -4.23 10.59
C LEU A 17 -7.89 -4.37 10.45
N LEU A 18 -7.28 -3.65 9.52
CA LEU A 18 -5.83 -3.66 9.35
C LEU A 18 -5.10 -2.90 10.47
N GLY A 19 -5.71 -1.86 11.05
CA GLY A 19 -5.21 -1.20 12.24
C GLY A 19 -5.21 -2.13 13.46
N GLN A 20 -6.31 -2.85 13.67
CA GLN A 20 -6.42 -3.86 14.73
C GLN A 20 -5.44 -5.02 14.52
N ALA A 21 -5.24 -5.46 13.27
CA ALA A 21 -4.23 -6.47 12.93
C ALA A 21 -2.81 -6.00 13.26
N ALA A 22 -2.51 -4.71 13.08
CA ALA A 22 -1.20 -4.17 13.46
C ALA A 22 -1.00 -4.17 14.98
N ALA A 23 -2.02 -3.72 15.73
CA ALA A 23 -1.94 -3.65 17.19
C ALA A 23 -1.79 -5.03 17.84
N ARG A 24 -2.45 -6.06 17.30
CA ARG A 24 -2.44 -7.42 17.87
C ARG A 24 -1.34 -8.32 17.32
N PHE A 25 -0.51 -7.85 16.39
CA PHE A 25 0.50 -8.69 15.75
C PHE A 25 1.57 -9.20 16.74
N SER A 26 1.96 -8.36 17.69
CA SER A 26 3.01 -8.68 18.67
C SER A 26 2.56 -9.71 19.72
N GLU A 27 1.29 -9.64 20.12
CA GLU A 27 0.72 -10.52 21.15
C GLU A 27 0.14 -11.80 20.52
N GLU A 28 -0.69 -11.65 19.49
CA GLU A 28 -1.45 -12.75 18.90
C GLU A 28 -1.43 -12.67 17.36
N PRO A 29 -0.38 -13.22 16.72
CA PRO A 29 -0.22 -13.16 15.27
C PRO A 29 -1.33 -13.90 14.52
N GLU A 30 -1.97 -14.89 15.14
CA GLU A 30 -3.07 -15.66 14.53
C GLU A 30 -4.34 -14.82 14.35
N LEU A 31 -4.75 -14.06 15.37
CA LEU A 31 -5.86 -13.11 15.27
C LEU A 31 -5.59 -12.04 14.21
N SER A 32 -4.36 -11.55 14.17
CA SER A 32 -3.94 -10.56 13.17
C SER A 32 -4.16 -11.08 11.74
N ASN A 33 -3.87 -12.36 11.51
CA ASN A 33 -4.13 -13.00 10.21
C ASN A 33 -5.63 -13.18 9.94
N ARG A 34 -6.41 -13.48 10.98
CA ARG A 34 -7.88 -13.54 10.86
C ARG A 34 -8.45 -12.20 10.43
N TYR A 35 -8.00 -11.09 11.00
CA TYR A 35 -8.43 -9.75 10.58
C TYR A 35 -8.07 -9.45 9.13
N VAL A 36 -6.87 -9.82 8.68
CA VAL A 36 -6.47 -9.68 7.27
C VAL A 36 -7.38 -10.50 6.33
N ARG A 37 -7.70 -11.74 6.70
CA ARG A 37 -8.63 -12.59 5.92
C ARG A 37 -10.02 -11.97 5.84
N LEU A 38 -10.52 -11.40 6.94
CA LEU A 38 -11.80 -10.69 6.98
C LEU A 38 -11.78 -9.44 6.10
N ALA A 39 -10.73 -8.62 6.22
CA ALA A 39 -10.55 -7.43 5.40
C ALA A 39 -10.54 -7.76 3.90
N ARG A 40 -9.82 -8.82 3.50
CA ARG A 40 -9.80 -9.30 2.10
C ARG A 40 -11.17 -9.80 1.65
N ARG A 41 -11.92 -10.50 2.51
CA ARG A 41 -13.28 -10.98 2.20
C ARG A 41 -14.25 -9.81 1.99
N ILE A 42 -14.18 -8.78 2.82
CA ILE A 42 -14.96 -7.55 2.66
C ILE A 42 -14.60 -6.86 1.34
N ALA A 43 -13.31 -6.74 1.04
CA ALA A 43 -12.83 -6.14 -0.20
C ALA A 43 -13.41 -6.83 -1.44
N MET A 44 -13.38 -8.17 -1.45
CA MET A 44 -13.93 -8.97 -2.54
C MET A 44 -15.45 -8.82 -2.66
N ARG A 45 -16.18 -8.89 -1.54
CA ARG A 45 -17.65 -8.80 -1.54
C ARG A 45 -18.15 -7.42 -1.96
N ALA A 46 -17.49 -6.35 -1.51
CA ALA A 46 -17.82 -4.98 -1.89
C ALA A 46 -17.23 -4.58 -3.25
N LYS A 47 -16.46 -5.46 -3.91
CA LYS A 47 -15.73 -5.18 -5.17
C LYS A 47 -14.89 -3.90 -5.08
N VAL A 48 -14.21 -3.70 -3.95
CA VAL A 48 -13.32 -2.56 -3.72
C VAL A 48 -11.86 -3.01 -3.82
N HIS A 49 -11.05 -2.19 -4.49
CA HIS A 49 -9.61 -2.40 -4.52
C HIS A 49 -8.98 -1.95 -3.20
N LEU A 50 -8.11 -2.78 -2.64
CA LEU A 50 -7.25 -2.37 -1.54
C LEU A 50 -6.34 -1.22 -1.97
N LEU A 51 -6.20 -0.24 -1.08
CA LEU A 51 -5.31 0.89 -1.29
C LEU A 51 -3.84 0.42 -1.33
N PRO A 52 -2.93 1.17 -1.99
CA PRO A 52 -1.52 0.80 -2.06
C PRO A 52 -0.88 0.56 -0.68
N ALA A 53 -1.26 1.33 0.34
CA ALA A 53 -0.76 1.18 1.70
C ALA A 53 -1.24 -0.12 2.39
N GLU A 54 -2.44 -0.59 2.05
CA GLU A 54 -3.01 -1.83 2.58
C GLU A 54 -2.41 -3.05 1.87
N LYS A 55 -2.25 -2.97 0.54
CA LYS A 55 -1.61 -4.01 -0.28
C LYS A 55 -0.18 -4.33 0.18
N ARG A 56 0.56 -3.34 0.69
CA ARG A 56 1.92 -3.55 1.22
C ARG A 56 1.94 -4.28 2.56
N ARG A 57 0.84 -4.22 3.32
CA ARG A 57 0.69 -4.83 4.66
C ARG A 57 0.11 -6.25 4.60
N ILE A 58 -0.26 -6.75 3.43
CA ILE A 58 -0.89 -8.07 3.27
C ILE A 58 -0.09 -8.90 2.27
N CYS A 59 0.22 -10.14 2.63
CA CYS A 59 0.79 -11.08 1.67
C CYS A 59 -0.27 -11.53 0.66
N ALA A 60 0.01 -11.38 -0.64
CA ALA A 60 -0.90 -11.82 -1.71
C ALA A 60 -1.15 -13.33 -1.73
N GLY A 61 -0.18 -14.14 -1.28
CA GLY A 61 -0.26 -15.60 -1.21
C GLY A 61 -0.95 -16.09 0.05
N CYS A 62 -0.23 -16.11 1.17
CA CYS A 62 -0.70 -16.70 2.44
C CYS A 62 -1.66 -15.81 3.25
N GLN A 63 -1.97 -14.59 2.79
CA GLN A 63 -2.88 -13.66 3.48
C GLN A 63 -2.49 -13.34 4.93
N ARG A 64 -1.19 -13.43 5.23
CA ARG A 64 -0.64 -13.04 6.53
C ARG A 64 -0.43 -11.53 6.58
N PHE A 65 -0.57 -10.95 7.77
CA PHE A 65 -0.22 -9.56 8.01
C PHE A 65 1.30 -9.42 7.89
N LEU A 66 1.79 -8.47 7.09
CA LEU A 66 3.21 -8.25 6.86
C LEU A 66 3.69 -7.05 7.68
N VAL A 67 4.66 -7.32 8.56
CA VAL A 67 5.38 -6.32 9.34
C VAL A 67 6.84 -6.33 8.88
N PRO A 68 7.33 -5.24 8.28
CA PRO A 68 8.73 -5.08 7.93
C PRO A 68 9.62 -5.30 9.16
N GLY A 69 10.62 -6.16 9.05
CA GLY A 69 11.56 -6.45 10.14
C GLY A 69 11.18 -7.65 11.00
N ALA A 70 9.88 -8.01 11.12
CA ALA A 70 9.46 -9.18 11.88
C ALA A 70 9.26 -10.42 10.99
N ASN A 71 8.36 -10.34 10.00
CA ASN A 71 8.01 -11.48 9.15
C ASN A 71 8.16 -11.20 7.64
N CYS A 72 8.63 -10.00 7.31
CA CYS A 72 8.84 -9.57 5.95
C CYS A 72 10.20 -8.90 5.79
N ARG A 73 10.94 -9.32 4.77
CA ARG A 73 12.19 -8.69 4.35
C ARG A 73 11.88 -7.62 3.32
N THR A 74 12.26 -6.39 3.61
CA THR A 74 12.11 -5.26 2.68
C THR A 74 13.46 -4.91 2.07
N ARG A 75 13.54 -4.86 0.73
CA ARG A 75 14.73 -4.42 -0.01
C ARG A 75 14.37 -3.27 -0.94
N LEU A 76 15.18 -2.22 -0.91
CA LEU A 76 15.12 -1.11 -1.85
C LEU A 76 16.15 -1.36 -2.95
N SER A 77 15.71 -1.41 -4.21
CA SER A 77 16.62 -1.58 -5.35
C SER A 77 15.96 -1.02 -6.61
N GLY A 78 16.72 -0.32 -7.46
CA GLY A 78 16.30 0.05 -8.82
C GLY A 78 14.90 0.68 -8.91
N ALA A 79 14.64 1.73 -8.11
CA ALA A 79 13.36 2.46 -8.08
C ALA A 79 12.12 1.63 -7.69
N LYS A 80 12.31 0.49 -7.02
CA LYS A 80 11.22 -0.36 -6.49
C LYS A 80 11.49 -0.84 -5.07
N VAL A 81 10.41 -0.99 -4.31
CA VAL A 81 10.39 -1.66 -3.01
C VAL A 81 10.03 -3.11 -3.24
N THR A 82 10.91 -4.02 -2.83
CA THR A 82 10.69 -5.46 -2.88
C THR A 82 10.40 -5.96 -1.47
N LEU A 83 9.19 -6.47 -1.25
CA LEU A 83 8.76 -7.10 0.00
C LEU A 83 8.70 -8.60 -0.20
N THR A 84 9.51 -9.35 0.55
CA THR A 84 9.52 -10.81 0.54
C THR A 84 8.91 -11.33 1.84
N CYS A 85 7.83 -12.11 1.73
CA CYS A 85 7.23 -12.77 2.88
C CYS A 85 8.13 -13.93 3.34
N LEU A 86 8.57 -13.92 4.58
CA LEU A 86 9.43 -14.98 5.12
C LEU A 86 8.65 -16.27 5.43
N ALA A 87 7.32 -16.18 5.56
CA ALA A 87 6.47 -17.33 5.84
C ALA A 87 6.14 -18.19 4.61
N CYS A 88 6.05 -17.60 3.41
CA CYS A 88 5.67 -18.33 2.18
C CYS A 88 6.57 -18.06 0.98
N GLY A 89 7.61 -17.24 1.14
CA GLY A 89 8.53 -16.88 0.05
C GLY A 89 7.97 -15.95 -1.03
N LYS A 90 6.68 -15.59 -0.98
CA LYS A 90 6.08 -14.72 -2.01
C LYS A 90 6.74 -13.33 -2.02
N VAL A 91 7.16 -12.91 -3.21
CA VAL A 91 7.79 -11.61 -3.45
C VAL A 91 6.78 -10.64 -4.08
N SER A 92 6.54 -9.51 -3.43
CA SER A 92 5.73 -8.40 -3.92
C SER A 92 6.63 -7.22 -4.27
N ARG A 93 6.42 -6.62 -5.45
CA ARG A 93 7.25 -5.52 -5.96
C ARG A 93 6.39 -4.28 -6.17
N PHE A 94 6.79 -3.17 -5.56
CA PHE A 94 6.09 -1.89 -5.64
C PHE A 94 7.04 -0.85 -6.24
N PRO A 95 6.87 -0.46 -7.51
CA PRO A 95 7.66 0.62 -8.10
C PRO A 95 7.29 1.96 -7.46
N TYR A 96 8.26 2.86 -7.33
CA TYR A 96 8.07 4.25 -6.93
C TYR A 96 8.63 5.23 -7.99
N LEU A 97 8.67 4.76 -9.25
CA LEU A 97 9.14 5.50 -10.42
C LEU A 97 8.33 6.78 -10.67
N ARG A 98 7.01 6.74 -10.44
CA ARG A 98 6.14 7.91 -10.62
C ARG A 98 6.54 9.02 -9.65
N GLU A 99 6.72 8.66 -8.38
CA GLU A 99 7.15 9.56 -7.32
C GLU A 99 8.58 10.10 -7.54
N GLN A 100 9.48 9.30 -8.11
CA GLN A 100 10.81 9.79 -8.53
C GLN A 100 10.73 10.78 -9.68
N ARG A 101 9.88 10.52 -10.68
CA ARG A 101 9.70 11.44 -11.82
C ARG A 101 9.11 12.77 -11.35
N THR A 102 8.06 12.75 -10.53
CA THR A 102 7.47 13.98 -9.99
C THR A 102 8.47 14.77 -9.17
N ARG A 103 9.28 14.11 -8.32
CA ARG A 103 10.37 14.77 -7.58
C ARG A 103 11.42 15.36 -8.50
N ARG A 104 11.87 14.64 -9.53
CA ARG A 104 12.85 15.13 -10.52
C ARG A 104 12.35 16.38 -11.25
N THR A 105 11.09 16.37 -11.70
CA THR A 105 10.47 17.53 -12.36
C THR A 105 10.29 18.69 -11.38
N ALA A 106 9.92 18.43 -10.12
CA ALA A 106 9.79 19.48 -9.11
C ALA A 106 11.13 20.08 -8.67
N SER A 107 12.22 19.29 -8.68
CA SER A 107 13.58 19.76 -8.40
C SER A 107 14.26 20.42 -9.59
N ALA A 108 13.77 20.21 -10.81
CA ALA A 108 14.22 20.94 -11.98
C ALA A 108 13.64 22.37 -11.87
N ALA A 109 14.50 23.33 -11.55
CA ALA A 109 14.12 24.74 -11.50
C ALA A 109 13.40 25.13 -12.81
N PRO A 110 12.32 25.93 -12.75
CA PRO A 110 11.73 26.48 -13.96
C PRO A 110 12.82 27.25 -14.74
N PRO A 111 12.86 27.16 -16.08
CA PRO A 111 13.80 27.95 -16.87
C PRO A 111 13.57 29.43 -16.56
N GLN A 112 14.54 30.08 -15.93
CA GLN A 112 14.49 31.52 -15.70
C GLN A 112 14.81 32.23 -17.01
N GLY A 113 13.84 32.97 -17.54
CA GLY A 113 14.08 34.03 -18.52
C GLY A 113 13.41 33.85 -19.87
N THR A 114 12.37 34.65 -20.12
CA THR A 114 12.28 35.35 -21.40
C THR A 114 12.45 36.83 -21.07
N ARG A 115 13.59 37.41 -21.47
CA ARG A 115 13.75 38.86 -21.47
C ARG A 115 12.83 39.38 -22.57
N SER A 116 11.80 40.14 -22.21
CA SER A 116 10.98 40.87 -23.18
C SER A 116 11.89 41.81 -23.96
N ALA A 117 12.12 41.50 -25.23
CA ALA A 117 12.75 42.42 -26.17
C ALA A 117 11.76 43.56 -26.42
N THR A 118 12.07 44.74 -25.89
CA THR A 118 11.39 46.00 -26.22
C THR A 118 11.75 46.39 -27.66
N PRO A 119 10.81 46.50 -28.61
CA PRO A 119 11.07 47.16 -29.88
C PRO A 119 10.92 48.68 -29.71
N GLN A 120 11.74 49.41 -30.45
CA GLN A 120 11.82 50.88 -30.51
C GLN A 120 10.58 51.50 -31.14
#